data_AF-A0A949QDJ7-F1
#
_entry.id   AF-A0A949QDJ7-F1
#
_cell.length_a   1.000
_cell.length_b   1.000
_cell.length_c   1.000
_cell.angle_alpha   90.00
_cell.angle_beta   90.00
_cell.angle_gamma   90.00
#
_symmetry.space_group_name_H-M   'P 1'
#
loop_
_entity.id
_entity.type
_entity.pdbx_description
1 polymer ?
#
loop_
_entity_poly.entity_id
_entity_poly.type
_entity_poly.pdbx_seq_one_letter_code
_entity_poly.pdbx_strand_id
1 'polypeptide(L)'
;MLKDAMGGYRGTACEISRIILEHPENADAWYNRGNDRASCGEFDAAVSDYTMALKLGLRFREAVNAYGNRAMARVETGDLDGAIEDFSEIIVRKPKNLWMLRTAYLNRALLRENKGDIAGAMDDRRLAVLLSPTIKTQ
;
A
#
# COMPACT_ATOMS: atom_id res chain seq x y z
N MET A 1 22.44 -2.22 -16.47
CA MET A 1 21.50 -1.43 -15.65
C MET A 1 22.30 -0.67 -14.60
N LEU A 2 22.16 0.66 -14.51
CA LEU A 2 22.90 1.48 -13.55
C LEU A 2 21.94 1.93 -12.42
N LYS A 3 22.29 1.56 -11.20
CA LYS A 3 21.62 1.97 -9.96
C LYS A 3 22.07 3.41 -9.65
N ASP A 4 21.14 4.33 -9.43
CA ASP A 4 21.51 5.67 -9.00
C ASP A 4 21.95 5.68 -7.52
N ALA A 5 22.50 6.82 -7.08
CA ALA A 5 23.08 6.96 -5.75
C ALA A 5 22.08 6.74 -4.59
N MET A 6 20.77 6.70 -4.87
CA MET A 6 19.71 6.41 -3.89
C MET A 6 19.16 4.98 -4.01
N GLY A 7 19.70 4.18 -4.91
CA GLY A 7 19.28 2.81 -5.14
C GLY A 7 18.15 2.64 -6.17
N GLY A 8 17.71 3.73 -6.79
CA GLY A 8 16.71 3.75 -7.85
C GLY A 8 17.30 3.36 -9.20
N TYR A 9 16.57 2.51 -9.94
CA TYR A 9 16.92 2.21 -11.32
C TYR A 9 16.34 3.31 -12.23
N ARG A 10 17.06 4.43 -12.39
CA ARG A 10 16.67 5.55 -13.28
C ARG A 10 16.26 5.12 -14.70
N GLY A 11 16.74 3.97 -15.18
CA GLY A 11 16.31 3.38 -16.46
C GLY A 11 14.86 2.87 -16.47
N THR A 12 14.36 2.35 -15.35
CA THR A 12 13.01 1.73 -15.27
C THR A 12 11.89 2.77 -15.23
N ALA A 13 12.07 3.90 -14.55
CA ALA A 13 11.03 4.93 -14.46
C ALA A 13 10.67 5.55 -15.83
N CYS A 14 11.69 5.82 -16.66
CA CYS A 14 11.48 6.29 -18.04
C CYS A 14 10.80 5.23 -18.91
N GLU A 15 11.19 3.95 -18.75
CA GLU A 15 10.61 2.85 -19.51
C GLU A 15 9.16 2.57 -19.11
N ILE A 16 8.85 2.57 -17.81
CA ILE A 16 7.48 2.42 -17.29
C ILE A 16 6.60 3.58 -17.77
N SER A 17 7.13 4.81 -17.78
CA SER A 17 6.37 5.97 -18.27
C SER A 17 6.05 5.87 -19.76
N ARG A 18 6.96 5.30 -20.57
CA ARG A 18 6.70 5.00 -21.98
C ARG A 18 5.62 3.91 -22.13
N ILE A 19 5.68 2.85 -21.34
CA ILE A 19 4.65 1.79 -21.34
C ILE A 19 3.27 2.38 -21.01
N ILE A 20 3.17 3.27 -20.02
CA ILE A 20 1.91 3.93 -19.68
C ILE A 20 1.40 4.82 -20.82
N LEU A 21 2.29 5.47 -21.57
CA LEU A 21 1.91 6.29 -22.72
C LEU A 21 1.37 5.42 -23.88
N GLU A 22 2.02 4.29 -24.15
CA GLU A 22 1.66 3.37 -25.24
C GLU A 22 0.46 2.47 -24.86
N HIS A 23 0.34 2.10 -23.59
CA HIS A 23 -0.64 1.18 -23.01
C HIS A 23 -1.19 1.73 -21.69
N PRO A 24 -2.01 2.79 -21.72
CA PRO A 24 -2.53 3.45 -20.52
C PRO A 24 -3.43 2.55 -19.67
N GLU A 25 -3.95 1.45 -20.22
CA GLU A 25 -4.74 0.43 -19.54
C GLU A 25 -3.92 -0.57 -18.73
N ASN A 26 -2.59 -0.56 -18.86
CA ASN A 26 -1.71 -1.49 -18.16
C ASN A 26 -1.60 -1.14 -16.67
N ALA A 27 -2.48 -1.75 -15.86
CA ALA A 27 -2.54 -1.53 -14.41
C ALA A 27 -1.21 -1.81 -13.70
N ASP A 28 -0.47 -2.84 -14.12
CA ASP A 28 0.82 -3.19 -13.52
C ASP A 28 1.89 -2.11 -13.77
N ALA A 29 1.88 -1.47 -14.93
CA ALA A 29 2.79 -0.36 -15.24
C ALA A 29 2.54 0.84 -14.30
N TRP A 30 1.28 1.20 -14.08
CA TRP A 30 0.91 2.24 -13.11
C TRP A 30 1.32 1.87 -11.69
N TYR A 31 1.06 0.64 -11.25
CA TYR A 31 1.48 0.17 -9.92
C TYR A 31 2.99 0.23 -9.73
N ASN A 32 3.77 -0.21 -10.73
CA ASN A 32 5.23 -0.19 -10.67
C ASN A 32 5.78 1.23 -10.65
N ARG A 33 5.20 2.16 -11.42
CA ARG A 33 5.61 3.58 -11.35
C ARG A 33 5.30 4.19 -9.99
N GLY A 34 4.17 3.82 -9.39
CA GLY A 34 3.82 4.22 -8.03
C GLY A 34 4.87 3.76 -7.01
N ASN A 35 5.37 2.51 -7.12
CA ASN A 35 6.44 2.00 -6.27
C ASN A 35 7.73 2.81 -6.43
N ASP A 36 8.14 3.07 -7.67
CA ASP A 36 9.34 3.84 -7.96
C ASP A 36 9.23 5.26 -7.38
N ARG A 37 8.11 5.95 -7.62
CA ARG A 37 7.85 7.29 -7.08
C ARG A 37 7.84 7.34 -5.56
N ALA A 38 7.20 6.36 -4.91
CA ALA A 38 7.23 6.26 -3.46
C ALA A 38 8.66 6.06 -2.93
N SER A 39 9.49 5.27 -3.62
CA SER A 39 10.90 5.09 -3.24
C SER A 39 11.75 6.37 -3.40
N CYS A 40 11.35 7.25 -4.32
CA CYS A 40 11.95 8.57 -4.52
C CYS A 40 11.38 9.66 -3.58
N GLY A 41 10.39 9.33 -2.73
CA GLY A 41 9.69 10.29 -1.87
C GLY A 41 8.65 11.14 -2.59
N GLU A 42 8.31 10.83 -3.85
CA GLU A 42 7.27 11.51 -4.63
C GLU A 42 5.88 10.95 -4.27
N PHE A 43 5.47 11.12 -3.01
CA PHE A 43 4.31 10.43 -2.45
C PHE A 43 2.98 10.81 -3.11
N ASP A 44 2.72 12.10 -3.39
CA ASP A 44 1.49 12.53 -4.09
C ASP A 44 1.35 11.89 -5.48
N ALA A 45 2.47 11.83 -6.21
CA ALA A 45 2.52 11.21 -7.52
C ALA A 45 2.35 9.68 -7.43
N ALA A 46 2.90 9.05 -6.40
CA ALA A 46 2.70 7.64 -6.11
C ALA A 46 1.23 7.31 -5.79
N VAL A 47 0.56 8.13 -4.96
CA VAL A 47 -0.87 7.98 -4.65
C VAL A 47 -1.72 8.02 -5.92
N SER A 48 -1.41 8.95 -6.82
CA SER A 48 -2.10 9.07 -8.12
C SER A 48 -1.92 7.81 -8.97
N ASP A 49 -0.69 7.29 -9.06
CA ASP A 49 -0.38 6.09 -9.84
C ASP A 49 -1.02 4.82 -9.26
N TYR A 50 -0.96 4.62 -7.94
CA TYR A 50 -1.66 3.49 -7.30
C TYR A 50 -3.16 3.57 -7.49
N THR A 51 -3.73 4.77 -7.44
CA THR A 51 -5.16 4.98 -7.69
C THR A 51 -5.55 4.57 -9.10
N MET A 52 -4.74 4.94 -10.09
CA MET A 52 -4.99 4.53 -11.47
C MET A 52 -4.86 3.01 -11.64
N ALA A 53 -3.82 2.40 -11.05
CA ALA A 53 -3.63 0.95 -11.09
C ALA A 53 -4.83 0.18 -10.50
N LEU A 54 -5.29 0.59 -9.32
CA LEU A 54 -6.45 0.00 -8.66
C LEU A 54 -7.73 0.15 -9.50
N LYS A 55 -7.93 1.32 -10.14
CA LYS A 55 -9.07 1.58 -11.02
C LYS A 55 -9.07 0.72 -12.28
N LEU A 56 -7.90 0.48 -12.86
CA LEU A 56 -7.74 -0.35 -14.07
C LEU A 56 -7.90 -1.85 -13.79
N GLY A 57 -7.79 -2.25 -12.53
CA GLY A 57 -7.99 -3.63 -12.09
C GLY A 57 -6.67 -4.38 -11.99
N LEU A 58 -6.11 -4.38 -10.78
CA LEU A 58 -4.99 -5.25 -10.44
C LEU A 58 -5.48 -6.66 -10.09
N ARG A 59 -4.61 -7.64 -10.32
CA ARG A 59 -4.76 -8.99 -9.76
C ARG A 59 -4.84 -8.90 -8.24
N PHE A 60 -5.52 -9.86 -7.61
CA PHE A 60 -5.85 -9.79 -6.18
C PHE A 60 -4.65 -9.45 -5.28
N ARG A 61 -3.51 -10.11 -5.47
CA ARG A 61 -2.33 -9.89 -4.62
C ARG A 61 -1.76 -8.49 -4.80
N GLU A 62 -1.61 -8.07 -6.05
CA GLU A 62 -1.10 -6.77 -6.44
C GLU A 62 -2.04 -5.65 -5.98
N ALA A 63 -3.35 -5.85 -6.05
CA ALA A 63 -4.35 -4.92 -5.51
C ALA A 63 -4.18 -4.71 -4.00
N VAL A 64 -4.02 -5.79 -3.22
CA VAL A 64 -3.85 -5.67 -1.77
C VAL A 64 -2.53 -4.96 -1.43
N ASN A 65 -1.45 -5.22 -2.17
CA ASN A 65 -0.19 -4.48 -2.03
C ASN A 65 -0.35 -3.00 -2.40
N ALA A 66 -1.06 -2.69 -3.48
CA ALA A 66 -1.31 -1.32 -3.92
C ALA A 66 -2.11 -0.52 -2.88
N TYR A 67 -3.11 -1.11 -2.23
CA TYR A 67 -3.80 -0.47 -1.10
C TYR A 67 -2.81 -0.19 0.05
N GLY A 68 -1.97 -1.15 0.43
CA GLY A 68 -0.99 -0.95 1.49
C GLY A 68 0.02 0.17 1.17
N ASN A 69 0.56 0.18 -0.04
CA ASN A 69 1.53 1.18 -0.47
C ASN A 69 0.89 2.56 -0.63
N ARG A 70 -0.34 2.64 -1.17
CA ARG A 70 -1.09 3.89 -1.26
C ARG A 70 -1.44 4.43 0.12
N ALA A 71 -1.81 3.57 1.07
CA ALA A 71 -2.06 3.97 2.45
C ALA A 71 -0.82 4.63 3.07
N MET A 72 0.36 4.02 2.90
CA MET A 72 1.60 4.59 3.41
C MET A 72 1.93 5.93 2.74
N ALA A 73 1.80 6.04 1.42
CA ALA A 73 2.02 7.32 0.72
C ALA A 73 1.00 8.40 1.14
N ARG A 74 -0.24 8.01 1.46
CA ARG A 74 -1.26 8.90 2.03
C ARG A 74 -0.92 9.36 3.44
N VAL A 75 -0.31 8.51 4.26
CA VAL A 75 0.22 8.92 5.58
C VAL A 75 1.29 9.99 5.41
N GLU A 76 2.25 9.79 4.50
CA GLU A 76 3.33 10.75 4.24
C GLU A 76 2.83 12.11 3.70
N THR A 77 1.69 12.11 3.01
CA THR A 77 1.05 13.32 2.45
C THR A 77 0.00 13.93 3.39
N GLY A 78 -0.25 13.32 4.55
CA GLY A 78 -1.20 13.81 5.55
C GLY A 78 -2.67 13.40 5.32
N ASP A 79 -2.98 12.63 4.28
CA ASP A 79 -4.31 12.05 4.04
C ASP A 79 -4.56 10.83 4.93
N LEU A 80 -4.69 11.07 6.24
CA LEU A 80 -4.87 10.00 7.22
C LEU A 80 -6.20 9.26 7.03
N ASP A 81 -7.24 9.95 6.57
CA ASP A 81 -8.55 9.33 6.29
C ASP A 81 -8.48 8.38 5.10
N GLY A 82 -7.90 8.80 3.98
CA GLY A 82 -7.68 7.92 2.84
C GLY A 82 -6.77 6.74 3.17
N ALA A 83 -5.79 6.91 4.07
CA ALA A 83 -4.97 5.80 4.55
C ALA A 83 -5.76 4.78 5.38
N ILE A 84 -6.67 5.25 6.25
CA ILE A 84 -7.58 4.37 7.02
C ILE A 84 -8.51 3.59 6.08
N GLU A 85 -9.02 4.24 5.04
CA GLU A 85 -9.84 3.60 4.00
C GLU A 85 -9.06 2.48 3.29
N ASP A 86 -7.82 2.76 2.87
CA ASP A 86 -6.99 1.78 2.17
C ASP A 86 -6.64 0.56 3.04
N PHE A 87 -6.32 0.75 4.33
CA PHE A 87 -6.14 -0.38 5.23
C PHE A 87 -7.45 -1.16 5.45
N SER A 88 -8.59 -0.48 5.42
CA SER A 88 -9.90 -1.12 5.52
C SER A 88 -10.20 -1.98 4.28
N GLU A 89 -9.82 -1.55 3.09
CA GLU A 89 -9.90 -2.35 1.86
C GLU A 89 -9.08 -3.65 1.95
N ILE A 90 -7.88 -3.61 2.52
CA ILE A 90 -7.08 -4.81 2.77
C ILE A 90 -7.82 -5.79 3.70
N ILE A 91 -8.43 -5.27 4.77
CA ILE A 91 -9.16 -6.07 5.76
C ILE A 91 -10.40 -6.73 5.14
N VAL A 92 -11.18 -5.97 4.36
CA VAL A 92 -12.38 -6.48 3.68
C VAL A 92 -12.04 -7.60 2.70
N ARG A 93 -10.90 -7.48 2.00
CA ARG A 93 -10.42 -8.49 1.03
C ARG A 93 -9.93 -9.78 1.67
N LYS A 94 -9.65 -9.79 2.97
CA LYS A 94 -9.21 -10.96 3.76
C LYS A 94 -8.13 -11.79 3.04
N PRO A 95 -6.95 -11.19 2.74
CA PRO A 95 -5.87 -11.93 2.11
C PRO A 95 -5.47 -13.13 2.96
N LYS A 96 -5.15 -14.26 2.30
CA LYS A 96 -4.64 -15.46 2.98
C LYS A 96 -3.34 -15.21 3.74
N ASN A 97 -2.58 -14.19 3.32
CA ASN A 97 -1.40 -13.74 4.03
C ASN A 97 -1.81 -13.03 5.32
N LEU A 98 -1.77 -13.77 6.44
CA LEU A 98 -2.12 -13.26 7.76
C LEU A 98 -1.19 -12.12 8.21
N TRP A 99 0.06 -12.10 7.76
CA TRP A 99 0.98 -11.01 8.08
C TRP A 99 0.47 -9.69 7.49
N MET A 100 0.01 -9.70 6.23
CA MET A 100 -0.55 -8.52 5.59
C MET A 100 -1.84 -8.04 6.26
N LEU A 101 -2.72 -8.98 6.62
CA LEU A 101 -3.95 -8.65 7.34
C LEU A 101 -3.64 -8.06 8.73
N ARG A 102 -2.67 -8.64 9.46
CA ARG A 102 -2.20 -8.14 10.75
C ARG A 102 -1.60 -6.74 10.62
N THR A 103 -0.77 -6.50 9.61
CA THR A 103 -0.16 -5.19 9.35
C THR A 103 -1.22 -4.13 9.05
N ALA A 104 -2.26 -4.46 8.27
CA ALA A 104 -3.37 -3.54 8.00
C ALA A 104 -4.12 -3.15 9.28
N TYR A 105 -4.44 -4.11 10.15
CA TYR A 105 -5.04 -3.79 11.45
C TYR A 105 -4.15 -2.89 12.31
N LEU A 106 -2.85 -3.20 12.41
CA LEU A 106 -1.93 -2.40 13.24
C LEU A 106 -1.77 -0.97 12.74
N ASN A 107 -1.64 -0.79 11.42
CA ASN A 107 -1.51 0.54 10.85
C ASN A 107 -2.81 1.34 10.96
N ARG A 108 -3.97 0.71 10.72
CA ARG A 108 -5.26 1.37 10.92
C ARG A 108 -5.50 1.75 12.38
N ALA A 109 -5.08 0.90 13.33
CA ALA A 109 -5.14 1.22 14.75
C ALA A 109 -4.33 2.46 15.10
N LEU A 110 -3.10 2.56 14.60
CA LEU A 110 -2.22 3.71 14.84
C LEU A 110 -2.86 5.00 14.29
N LEU A 111 -3.43 4.94 13.09
CA LEU A 111 -4.08 6.09 12.48
C LEU A 111 -5.36 6.50 13.22
N ARG A 112 -6.18 5.53 13.65
CA ARG A 112 -7.36 5.78 14.49
C ARG A 112 -6.99 6.42 15.82
N GLU A 113 -5.93 5.94 16.46
CA GLU A 113 -5.41 6.51 17.70
C GLU A 113 -4.96 7.95 17.51
N ASN A 114 -4.23 8.26 16.43
CA ASN A 114 -3.85 9.63 16.07
C ASN A 114 -5.07 10.55 15.86
N LYS A 115 -6.18 9.99 15.37
CA LYS A 115 -7.46 10.69 15.22
C LYS A 115 -8.32 10.73 16.49
N GLY A 116 -7.87 10.12 17.59
CA GLY A 116 -8.63 10.03 18.84
C GLY A 116 -9.70 8.95 18.89
N ASP A 117 -9.81 8.09 17.86
CA ASP A 117 -10.65 6.89 17.87
C ASP A 117 -9.95 5.76 18.63
N ILE A 118 -9.87 5.92 19.96
CA ILE A 118 -9.21 4.97 20.84
C ILE A 118 -9.93 3.61 20.85
N ALA A 119 -11.26 3.62 20.81
CA ALA A 119 -12.05 2.38 20.80
C ALA A 119 -11.79 1.55 19.54
N GLY A 120 -11.85 2.18 18.36
CA GLY A 120 -11.55 1.50 17.10
C GLY A 120 -10.10 1.04 17.00
N ALA A 121 -9.15 1.80 17.56
CA ALA A 121 -7.75 1.39 17.65
C ALA A 121 -7.55 0.14 18.54
N MET A 122 -8.23 0.08 19.68
CA MET A 122 -8.20 -1.09 20.58
C MET A 122 -8.76 -2.34 19.92
N ASP A 123 -9.88 -2.22 19.20
CA ASP A 123 -10.48 -3.33 18.47
C ASP A 123 -9.54 -3.87 17.39
N ASP A 124 -8.92 -2.98 16.62
CA ASP A 124 -7.95 -3.37 15.58
C ASP A 124 -6.71 -4.05 16.18
N ARG A 125 -6.15 -3.53 17.28
CA ARG A 125 -5.03 -4.17 17.99
C ARG A 125 -5.40 -5.56 18.51
N ARG A 126 -6.61 -5.73 19.05
CA ARG A 126 -7.12 -7.02 19.52
C ARG A 126 -7.18 -8.04 18.37
N LEU A 127 -7.73 -7.64 17.23
CA LEU A 127 -7.79 -8.49 16.03
C LEU A 127 -6.39 -8.82 15.49
N ALA A 128 -5.46 -7.87 15.50
CA ALA A 128 -4.08 -8.10 15.08
C ALA A 128 -3.36 -9.16 15.93
N VAL A 129 -3.59 -9.18 17.25
CA VAL A 129 -3.02 -10.19 18.16
C VAL A 129 -3.53 -11.59 17.83
N LEU A 130 -4.82 -11.74 17.52
CA LEU A 130 -5.44 -13.02 17.15
C LEU A 130 -4.91 -13.60 15.83
N LEU A 131 -4.32 -12.75 14.97
CA LEU A 131 -3.71 -13.15 13.70
C LEU A 131 -2.24 -13.59 13.84
N SER A 132 -1.67 -13.51 15.05
CA SER A 132 -0.29 -13.93 15.28
C SER A 132 -0.18 -15.44 15.04
N PRO A 133 0.81 -15.93 14.27
CA PRO A 133 1.01 -17.35 14.13
C PRO A 133 1.33 -17.90 15.51
N THR A 134 0.40 -18.69 16.06
CA THR A 134 0.69 -19.53 17.23
C THR A 134 2.00 -20.24 16.94
N ILE A 135 3.04 -19.95 17.73
CA ILE A 135 4.18 -20.83 17.83
C ILE A 135 3.57 -22.13 18.34
N LYS A 136 3.39 -23.12 17.46
CA LYS A 136 3.17 -24.48 17.92
C LYS A 136 4.50 -24.90 18.55
N THR A 137 4.64 -24.68 19.85
CA THR A 137 5.63 -25.41 20.63
C THR A 137 5.23 -26.87 20.52
N GLN A 138 6.01 -27.63 19.73
CA GLN A 138 5.99 -29.09 19.78
C GLN A 138 6.54 -29.56 21.12
#